data_AF-A0A813DFE9-F1
#
_entry.id   AF-A0A813DFE9-F1
#
_cell.length_a   1.000
_cell.length_b   1.000
_cell.length_c   1.000
_cell.angle_alpha   90.00
_cell.angle_beta   90.00
_cell.angle_gamma   90.00
#
_symmetry.space_group_name_H-M   'P 1'
#
loop_
_entity.id
_entity.type
_entity.pdbx_description
1 polymer ?
#
loop_
_entity_poly.entity_id
_entity_poly.type
_entity_poly.pdbx_seq_one_letter_code
_entity_poly.pdbx_strand_id
1 'polypeptide(L)'
;MAMRRLSFLLLLPVAFASEAAPWVPFQSFTERKDVAAINLEEETTTPPLPLTSTPMPSSPPAIVGSIANILTHELNNTPYQFVIALLAAIFGFVMVFDGDLCFKYILVGAIFIVTYIMAMNQVSAMWDLSYNNPLRQVVGIEAGAVAGYCAFRGIEGVQIIVGVLLGVALAHQSLLVLVAQGADVLVSNRNATTAYFSVFVLGMVVVFSRKGYKTVLAFLSPAVGAALIVSALAFAVTELWVQGQLKTVSDNFPNLTPVSGTWVQFLQILWSTKSEDVGLFAGSKYNFSLQGQQWCFDRVADGTLWFLFFAIGSQMQLRRLKKAVVVEAREGLRLPLLQCA
;
A
#
# COMPACT_ATOMS: atom_id res chain seq x y z
N MET A 1 4.45 37.52 -3.58
CA MET A 1 3.19 37.33 -2.80
C MET A 1 3.08 35.93 -2.15
N ALA A 2 4.20 35.29 -1.78
CA ALA A 2 4.24 33.93 -1.20
C ALA A 2 4.61 33.90 0.30
N MET A 3 4.79 35.07 0.94
CA MET A 3 5.27 35.15 2.33
C MET A 3 4.16 35.43 3.36
N ARG A 4 2.88 35.49 2.94
CA ARG A 4 1.72 35.70 3.84
C ARG A 4 0.96 34.42 4.23
N ARG A 5 1.33 33.25 3.71
CA ARG A 5 0.65 31.97 4.04
C ARG A 5 1.34 31.14 5.14
N LEU A 6 2.56 31.49 5.55
CA LEU A 6 3.24 30.78 6.64
C LEU A 6 2.80 31.23 8.04
N SER A 7 2.27 32.45 8.19
CA SER A 7 1.84 32.99 9.49
C SER A 7 0.49 32.45 9.97
N PHE A 8 -0.29 31.79 9.11
CA PHE A 8 -1.57 31.19 9.49
C PHE A 8 -1.45 29.75 9.99
N LEU A 9 -0.29 29.09 9.80
CA LEU A 9 -0.04 27.73 10.25
C LEU A 9 0.68 27.65 11.61
N LEU A 10 1.13 28.78 12.17
CA LEU A 10 1.81 28.85 13.47
C LEU A 10 0.96 29.51 14.58
N LEU A 11 -0.29 29.87 14.29
CA LEU A 11 -1.23 30.48 15.24
C LEU A 11 -2.60 29.79 15.22
N LEU A 12 -2.62 28.47 15.05
CA LEU A 12 -3.75 27.69 15.56
C LEU A 12 -3.40 27.32 17.01
N PRO A 13 -4.08 27.89 18.02
CA PRO A 13 -3.99 27.34 19.35
C PRO A 13 -4.43 25.88 19.27
N VAL A 14 -3.64 25.00 19.88
CA VAL A 14 -4.05 23.65 20.25
C VAL A 14 -5.18 23.81 21.27
N ALA A 15 -6.36 24.09 20.74
CA ALA A 15 -7.63 24.03 21.42
C ALA A 15 -8.47 22.98 20.69
N PHE A 16 -7.94 21.76 20.60
CA PHE A 16 -8.78 20.56 20.64
C PHE A 16 -9.07 20.29 22.12
N ALA A 17 -9.81 21.22 22.72
CA ALA A 17 -10.58 20.92 23.91
C ALA A 17 -11.68 19.97 23.44
N SER A 18 -11.56 18.70 23.83
CA SER A 18 -12.60 18.01 24.58
C SER A 18 -14.05 18.41 24.21
N GLU A 19 -14.45 18.17 22.97
CA GLU A 19 -15.78 17.61 22.74
C GLU A 19 -15.56 16.12 22.51
N ALA A 20 -15.52 15.41 23.64
CA ALA A 20 -15.95 14.04 23.66
C ALA A 20 -17.37 14.04 23.07
N ALA A 21 -17.47 13.76 21.77
CA ALA A 21 -18.67 13.11 21.26
C ALA A 21 -18.94 11.97 22.24
N PRO A 22 -20.12 11.90 22.87
CA PRO A 22 -20.42 10.78 23.74
C PRO A 22 -20.15 9.53 22.91
N TRP A 23 -19.26 8.69 23.43
CA TRP A 23 -19.22 7.29 23.03
C TRP A 23 -20.67 6.84 23.05
N VAL A 24 -21.28 6.72 21.87
CA VAL A 24 -22.50 5.95 21.73
C VAL A 24 -22.00 4.55 22.04
N PRO A 25 -22.38 3.96 23.19
CA PRO A 25 -22.00 2.59 23.43
C PRO A 25 -22.55 1.82 22.23
N PHE A 26 -21.68 1.06 21.58
CA PHE A 26 -22.11 0.00 20.69
C PHE A 26 -23.13 -0.80 21.50
N GLN A 27 -24.41 -0.53 21.26
CA GLN A 27 -25.49 -1.26 21.88
C GLN A 27 -25.29 -2.67 21.34
N SER A 28 -24.75 -3.52 22.20
CA SER A 28 -24.89 -4.96 22.10
C SER A 28 -26.31 -5.19 21.64
N PHE A 29 -26.45 -5.77 20.46
CA PHE A 29 -27.70 -6.26 19.94
C PHE A 29 -28.32 -7.08 21.06
N THR A 30 -29.27 -6.48 21.78
CA THR A 30 -30.05 -7.17 22.79
C THR A 30 -30.86 -8.17 21.99
N GLU A 31 -30.34 -9.39 21.98
CA GLU A 31 -31.02 -10.62 21.69
C GLU A 31 -32.49 -10.48 22.07
N ARG A 32 -33.34 -10.40 21.04
CA ARG A 32 -34.79 -10.46 21.18
C ARG A 32 -35.11 -11.87 21.69
N LYS A 33 -35.11 -12.03 23.01
CA LYS A 33 -35.72 -13.17 23.69
C LYS A 33 -37.24 -13.04 23.60
N ASP A 34 -37.76 -13.41 22.43
CA ASP A 34 -39.14 -13.85 22.28
C ASP A 34 -39.09 -15.32 21.84
N VAL A 35 -38.55 -16.18 22.71
CA VAL A 35 -38.79 -17.63 22.62
C VAL A 35 -39.90 -17.92 23.61
N ALA A 36 -41.05 -18.24 23.04
CA ALA A 36 -42.20 -18.79 23.72
C ALA A 36 -41.78 -19.92 24.67
N ALA A 37 -42.48 -20.00 25.80
CA ALA A 37 -42.33 -21.00 26.84
C ALA A 37 -42.11 -22.42 26.27
N ILE A 38 -40.92 -22.97 26.49
CA ILE A 38 -40.63 -24.39 26.36
C ILE A 38 -40.28 -24.89 27.76
N ASN A 39 -40.92 -26.02 28.07
CA ASN A 39 -41.04 -26.70 29.36
C ASN A 39 -39.78 -26.76 30.23
N LEU A 40 -39.99 -26.52 31.52
CA LEU A 40 -39.12 -26.91 32.63
C LEU A 40 -39.02 -28.45 32.66
N GLU A 41 -37.89 -28.99 32.22
CA GLU A 41 -37.46 -30.34 32.60
C GLU A 41 -36.25 -30.27 33.53
N GLU A 42 -36.33 -31.12 34.53
CA GLU A 42 -35.52 -31.35 35.72
C GLU A 42 -33.99 -31.20 35.56
N GLU A 43 -33.44 -30.42 36.49
CA GLU A 43 -32.02 -30.13 36.70
C GLU A 43 -31.25 -31.38 37.13
N THR A 44 -30.60 -32.05 36.16
CA THR A 44 -29.62 -33.10 36.46
C THR A 44 -28.26 -32.47 36.76
N THR A 45 -27.99 -32.32 38.05
CA THR A 45 -26.73 -31.85 38.65
C THR A 45 -25.52 -32.56 38.05
N THR A 46 -24.83 -31.91 37.12
CA THR A 46 -23.54 -32.38 36.56
C THR A 46 -22.38 -31.69 37.29
N PRO A 47 -21.29 -32.42 37.59
CA PRO A 47 -20.14 -31.88 38.32
C PRO A 47 -19.49 -30.70 37.57
N PRO A 48 -18.91 -29.72 38.28
CA PRO A 48 -18.34 -28.52 37.69
C PRO A 48 -17.21 -28.90 36.73
N LEU A 49 -17.40 -28.58 35.45
CA LEU A 49 -16.38 -28.76 34.41
C LEU A 49 -15.14 -27.91 34.76
N PRO A 50 -13.92 -28.42 34.49
CA PRO A 50 -12.70 -27.65 34.66
C PRO A 50 -12.80 -26.37 33.84
N LEU A 51 -12.52 -25.23 34.49
CA LEU A 51 -12.41 -23.90 33.91
C LEU A 51 -11.43 -23.96 32.73
N THR A 52 -11.98 -24.22 31.54
CA THR A 52 -11.24 -24.12 30.29
C THR A 52 -11.00 -22.64 30.09
N SER A 53 -9.79 -22.20 30.43
CA SER A 53 -9.34 -20.83 30.17
C SER A 53 -9.50 -20.58 28.67
N THR A 54 -10.53 -19.84 28.29
CA THR A 54 -10.73 -19.39 26.93
C THR A 54 -9.46 -18.63 26.53
N PRO A 55 -8.70 -19.09 25.53
CA PRO A 55 -7.50 -18.38 25.11
C PRO A 55 -7.91 -16.94 24.80
N MET A 56 -7.23 -15.98 25.43
CA MET A 56 -7.51 -14.57 25.18
C MET A 56 -7.50 -14.34 23.66
N PRO A 57 -8.53 -13.70 23.10
CA PRO A 57 -8.63 -13.49 21.67
C PRO A 57 -7.36 -12.78 21.23
N SER A 58 -6.55 -13.47 20.42
CA SER A 58 -5.38 -12.91 19.78
C SER A 58 -5.80 -11.61 19.10
N SER A 59 -5.05 -10.53 19.35
CA SER A 59 -5.34 -9.21 18.80
C SER A 59 -5.76 -9.31 17.33
N PRO A 60 -6.86 -8.68 16.92
CA PRO A 60 -7.40 -8.85 15.58
C PRO A 60 -6.28 -8.62 14.56
N PRO A 61 -6.12 -9.53 13.58
CA PRO A 61 -5.04 -9.45 12.61
C PRO A 61 -5.05 -8.05 11.97
N ALA A 62 -3.88 -7.45 11.84
CA ALA A 62 -3.74 -6.12 11.27
C ALA A 62 -4.51 -6.05 9.94
N ILE A 63 -5.45 -5.12 9.83
CA ILE A 63 -6.37 -4.98 8.68
C ILE A 63 -5.60 -4.99 7.35
N VAL A 64 -4.41 -4.38 7.33
CA VAL A 64 -3.50 -4.34 6.18
C VAL A 64 -3.06 -5.75 5.75
N GLY A 65 -2.74 -6.63 6.70
CA GLY A 65 -2.37 -8.02 6.40
C GLY A 65 -3.52 -8.81 5.79
N SER A 66 -4.76 -8.58 6.25
CA SER A 66 -5.94 -9.20 5.67
C SER A 66 -6.16 -8.75 4.22
N ILE A 67 -6.05 -7.45 3.96
CA ILE A 67 -6.17 -6.88 2.61
C ILE A 67 -5.06 -7.44 1.70
N ALA A 68 -3.82 -7.50 2.18
CA ALA A 68 -2.70 -8.03 1.40
C ALA A 68 -2.89 -9.52 1.05
N ASN A 69 -3.40 -10.32 1.98
CA ASN A 69 -3.68 -11.73 1.76
C ASN A 69 -4.82 -11.94 0.75
N ILE A 70 -5.88 -11.15 0.84
CA ILE A 70 -7.00 -11.20 -0.12
C ILE A 70 -6.51 -10.81 -1.52
N LEU A 71 -5.76 -9.71 -1.63
CA LEU A 71 -5.20 -9.28 -2.93
C LEU A 71 -4.26 -10.34 -3.51
N THR A 72 -3.40 -10.95 -2.69
CA THR A 72 -2.49 -12.01 -3.14
C THR A 72 -3.27 -13.24 -3.60
N HIS A 73 -4.33 -13.61 -2.88
CA HIS A 73 -5.20 -14.72 -3.24
C HIS A 73 -5.91 -14.48 -4.58
N GLU A 74 -6.52 -13.31 -4.77
CA GLU A 74 -7.20 -12.96 -6.02
C GLU A 74 -6.22 -12.87 -7.20
N LEU A 75 -5.04 -12.28 -6.98
CA LEU A 75 -4.01 -12.17 -8.01
C LEU A 75 -3.41 -13.54 -8.38
N ASN A 76 -3.34 -14.50 -7.46
CA ASN A 76 -2.82 -15.84 -7.76
C ASN A 76 -3.83 -16.74 -8.46
N ASN A 77 -5.13 -16.59 -8.18
CA ASN A 77 -6.17 -17.49 -8.70
C ASN A 77 -6.84 -17.00 -10.00
N THR A 78 -6.44 -15.84 -10.51
CA THR A 78 -7.05 -15.27 -11.73
C THR A 78 -6.55 -16.00 -12.99
N PRO A 79 -7.43 -16.45 -13.91
CA PRO A 79 -7.03 -17.11 -15.16
C PRO A 79 -6.35 -16.16 -16.16
N TYR A 80 -6.51 -14.84 -15.97
CA TYR A 80 -5.98 -13.80 -16.85
C TYR A 80 -4.62 -13.25 -16.38
N GLN A 81 -3.69 -14.11 -15.95
CA GLN A 81 -2.35 -13.71 -15.47
C GLN A 81 -1.59 -12.83 -16.47
N PHE A 82 -1.70 -13.14 -17.77
CA PHE A 82 -1.06 -12.35 -18.82
C PHE A 82 -1.56 -10.91 -18.89
N VAL A 83 -2.86 -10.68 -18.68
CA VAL A 83 -3.43 -9.33 -18.64
C VAL A 83 -2.92 -8.56 -17.43
N ILE A 84 -2.82 -9.22 -16.27
CA ILE A 84 -2.28 -8.61 -15.05
C ILE A 84 -0.81 -8.24 -15.27
N ALA A 85 0.01 -9.15 -15.81
CA ALA A 85 1.41 -8.88 -16.12
C ALA A 85 1.58 -7.71 -17.10
N LEU A 86 0.75 -7.65 -18.15
CA LEU A 86 0.76 -6.55 -19.11
C LEU A 86 0.39 -5.21 -18.46
N LEU A 87 -0.67 -5.18 -17.65
CA LEU A 87 -1.06 -3.98 -16.90
C LEU A 87 0.04 -3.55 -15.93
N ALA A 88 0.67 -4.49 -15.24
CA ALA A 88 1.81 -4.24 -14.36
C ALA A 88 3.01 -3.66 -15.12
N ALA A 89 3.31 -4.17 -16.32
CA ALA A 89 4.38 -3.63 -17.16
C ALA A 89 4.09 -2.20 -17.61
N ILE A 90 2.87 -1.90 -18.08
CA ILE A 90 2.46 -0.55 -18.49
C ILE A 90 2.54 0.41 -17.29
N PHE A 91 2.02 -0.02 -16.15
CA PHE A 91 2.04 0.79 -14.93
C PHE A 91 3.46 1.02 -14.42
N GLY A 92 4.28 -0.03 -14.41
CA GLY A 92 5.70 0.03 -14.05
C GLY A 92 6.48 0.97 -14.96
N PHE A 93 6.20 0.95 -16.25
CA PHE A 93 6.79 1.88 -17.22
C PHE A 93 6.44 3.33 -16.87
N VAL A 94 5.16 3.64 -16.66
CA VAL A 94 4.72 4.99 -16.23
C VAL A 94 5.40 5.40 -14.92
N MET A 95 5.51 4.51 -13.93
CA MET A 95 6.21 4.77 -12.67
C MET A 95 7.69 5.10 -12.85
N VAL A 96 8.38 4.45 -13.77
CA VAL A 96 9.81 4.71 -14.05
C VAL A 96 10.01 6.12 -14.63
N PHE A 97 9.09 6.63 -15.45
CA PHE A 97 9.22 7.97 -16.04
C PHE A 97 8.63 9.11 -15.19
N ASP A 98 7.48 8.90 -14.57
CA ASP A 98 6.76 9.93 -13.81
C ASP A 98 6.09 9.37 -12.56
N GLY A 99 6.89 9.24 -11.50
CA GLY A 99 6.41 8.78 -10.21
C GLY A 99 5.45 9.74 -9.51
N ASP A 100 5.54 11.06 -9.75
CA ASP A 100 4.61 12.04 -9.14
C ASP A 100 3.22 11.92 -9.76
N LEU A 101 3.13 11.76 -11.08
CA LEU A 101 1.87 11.52 -11.77
C LEU A 101 1.25 10.21 -11.30
N CYS A 102 2.02 9.12 -11.29
CA CYS A 102 1.52 7.81 -10.86
C CYS A 102 1.01 7.86 -9.42
N PHE A 103 1.77 8.45 -8.49
CA PHE A 103 1.36 8.60 -7.10
C PHE A 103 0.02 9.36 -6.95
N LYS A 104 -0.20 10.44 -7.71
CA LYS A 104 -1.46 11.19 -7.68
C LYS A 104 -2.65 10.33 -8.14
N TYR A 105 -2.49 9.58 -9.23
CA TYR A 105 -3.56 8.71 -9.72
C TYR A 105 -3.83 7.53 -8.79
N ILE A 106 -2.80 6.96 -8.15
CA ILE A 106 -2.99 5.94 -7.09
C ILE A 106 -3.82 6.52 -5.95
N LEU A 107 -3.50 7.73 -5.46
CA LEU A 107 -4.26 8.36 -4.38
C LEU A 107 -5.72 8.63 -4.75
N VAL A 108 -5.96 9.15 -5.96
CA VAL A 108 -7.31 9.38 -6.48
C VAL A 108 -8.08 8.07 -6.61
N GLY A 109 -7.45 7.03 -7.16
CA GLY A 109 -8.04 5.70 -7.29
C GLY A 109 -8.35 5.06 -5.93
N ALA A 110 -7.46 5.20 -4.94
CA ALA A 110 -7.68 4.69 -3.60
C ALA A 110 -8.89 5.38 -2.93
N ILE A 111 -9.00 6.70 -3.04
CA ILE A 111 -10.16 7.45 -2.51
C ILE A 111 -11.44 7.04 -3.23
N PHE A 112 -11.40 6.90 -4.56
CA PHE A 112 -12.52 6.40 -5.36
C PHE A 112 -13.00 5.03 -4.84
N ILE A 113 -12.09 4.06 -4.68
CA ILE A 113 -12.42 2.69 -4.25
C ILE A 113 -12.98 2.69 -2.82
N VAL A 114 -12.37 3.42 -1.90
CA VAL A 114 -12.84 3.49 -0.50
C VAL A 114 -14.24 4.08 -0.44
N THR A 115 -14.49 5.21 -1.12
CA THR A 115 -15.82 5.82 -1.15
C THR A 115 -16.85 4.94 -1.87
N TYR A 116 -16.46 4.28 -2.96
CA TYR A 116 -17.28 3.30 -3.68
C TYR A 116 -17.77 2.19 -2.73
N ILE A 117 -16.85 1.54 -2.01
CA ILE A 117 -17.19 0.46 -1.06
C ILE A 117 -18.05 1.00 0.08
N MET A 118 -17.73 2.17 0.64
CA MET A 118 -18.50 2.77 1.73
C MET A 118 -19.93 3.09 1.28
N ALA A 119 -20.12 3.72 0.13
CA ALA A 119 -21.44 4.05 -0.40
C ALA A 119 -22.26 2.78 -0.69
N MET A 120 -21.64 1.77 -1.28
CA MET A 120 -22.27 0.46 -1.49
C MET A 120 -22.75 -0.16 -0.17
N ASN A 121 -21.95 -0.08 0.89
CA ASN A 121 -22.32 -0.65 2.20
C ASN A 121 -23.45 0.13 2.87
N GLN A 122 -23.42 1.46 2.80
CA GLN A 122 -24.48 2.31 3.34
C GLN A 122 -25.82 2.09 2.64
N VAL A 123 -25.82 2.03 1.30
CA VAL A 123 -27.03 1.77 0.51
C VAL A 123 -27.60 0.38 0.80
N SER A 124 -26.75 -0.64 0.89
CA SER A 124 -27.18 -2.01 1.24
C SER A 124 -27.81 -2.06 2.63
N ALA A 125 -27.24 -1.35 3.61
CA ALA A 125 -27.78 -1.28 4.97
C ALA A 125 -29.11 -0.50 5.06
N MET A 126 -29.28 0.57 4.28
CA MET A 126 -30.49 1.41 4.35
C MET A 126 -31.69 0.83 3.58
N TRP A 127 -31.44 0.16 2.45
CA TRP A 127 -32.50 -0.30 1.54
C TRP A 127 -32.67 -1.83 1.52
N ASP A 128 -31.94 -2.55 2.38
CA ASP A 128 -31.92 -4.02 2.47
C ASP A 128 -31.69 -4.68 1.09
N LEU A 129 -30.80 -4.10 0.30
CA LEU A 129 -30.51 -4.60 -1.04
C LEU A 129 -29.52 -5.76 -0.98
N SER A 130 -29.83 -6.81 -1.73
CA SER A 130 -28.93 -7.94 -1.99
C SER A 130 -27.58 -7.48 -2.57
N TYR A 131 -26.51 -8.23 -2.25
CA TYR A 131 -25.14 -7.92 -2.65
C TYR A 131 -24.97 -7.71 -4.16
N ASN A 132 -25.75 -8.43 -4.97
CA ASN A 132 -25.68 -8.40 -6.43
C ASN A 132 -26.62 -7.39 -7.09
N ASN A 133 -27.28 -6.51 -6.33
CA ASN A 133 -28.20 -5.54 -6.92
C ASN A 133 -27.43 -4.46 -7.71
N PRO A 134 -27.73 -4.23 -9.01
CA PRO A 134 -27.03 -3.24 -9.82
C PRO A 134 -27.19 -1.81 -9.28
N LEU A 135 -28.30 -1.49 -8.61
CA LEU A 135 -28.54 -0.17 -8.04
C LEU A 135 -27.47 0.20 -7.00
N ARG A 136 -27.05 -0.78 -6.18
CA ARG A 136 -25.96 -0.61 -5.21
C ARG A 136 -24.65 -0.23 -5.89
N GLN A 137 -24.36 -0.88 -7.02
CA GLN A 137 -23.14 -0.62 -7.80
C GLN A 137 -23.18 0.76 -8.45
N VAL A 138 -24.32 1.17 -9.02
CA VAL A 138 -24.49 2.50 -9.64
C VAL A 138 -24.25 3.61 -8.62
N VAL A 139 -24.90 3.55 -7.45
CA VAL A 139 -24.70 4.56 -6.39
C VAL A 139 -23.25 4.56 -5.89
N GLY A 140 -22.65 3.38 -5.77
CA GLY A 140 -21.22 3.26 -5.46
C GLY A 140 -20.34 4.00 -6.48
N ILE A 141 -20.56 3.77 -7.78
CA ILE A 141 -19.76 4.38 -8.86
C ILE A 141 -19.93 5.90 -8.84
N GLU A 142 -21.16 6.40 -8.73
CA GLU A 142 -21.43 7.84 -8.68
C GLU A 142 -20.74 8.51 -7.49
N ALA A 143 -20.92 7.97 -6.28
CA ALA A 143 -20.31 8.50 -5.07
C ALA A 143 -18.77 8.43 -5.14
N GLY A 144 -18.22 7.30 -5.60
CA GLY A 144 -16.79 7.13 -5.81
C GLY A 144 -16.23 8.13 -6.82
N ALA A 145 -16.91 8.34 -7.95
CA ALA A 145 -16.47 9.25 -9.01
C ALA A 145 -16.45 10.71 -8.53
N VAL A 146 -17.48 11.14 -7.80
CA VAL A 146 -17.52 12.48 -7.19
C VAL A 146 -16.38 12.66 -6.19
N ALA A 147 -16.15 11.70 -5.30
CA ALA A 147 -15.07 11.76 -4.33
C ALA A 147 -13.68 11.75 -5.00
N GLY A 148 -13.48 10.91 -6.01
CA GLY A 148 -12.26 10.88 -6.81
C GLY A 148 -12.00 12.20 -7.53
N TYR A 149 -13.04 12.83 -8.09
CA TYR A 149 -12.92 14.15 -8.73
C TYR A 149 -12.56 15.25 -7.72
N CYS A 150 -13.20 15.25 -6.55
CA CYS A 150 -12.86 16.16 -5.45
C CYS A 150 -11.41 15.96 -4.98
N ALA A 151 -10.96 14.71 -4.83
CA ALA A 151 -9.58 14.37 -4.47
C ALA A 151 -8.58 14.82 -5.54
N PHE A 152 -8.93 14.69 -6.82
CA PHE A 152 -8.10 15.14 -7.94
C PHE A 152 -7.91 16.66 -7.92
N ARG A 153 -8.97 17.43 -7.63
CA ARG A 153 -8.89 18.89 -7.46
C ARG A 153 -8.16 19.30 -6.17
N GLY A 154 -8.30 18.53 -5.11
CA GLY A 154 -7.72 18.77 -3.78
C GLY A 154 -6.44 18.00 -3.49
N ILE A 155 -5.69 17.58 -4.51
CA ILE A 155 -4.62 16.59 -4.37
C ILE A 155 -3.51 17.02 -3.39
N GLU A 156 -3.22 18.31 -3.30
CA GLU A 156 -2.24 18.86 -2.35
C GLU A 156 -2.67 18.64 -0.89
N GLY A 157 -3.96 18.81 -0.59
CA GLY A 157 -4.53 18.53 0.72
C GLY A 157 -4.49 17.04 1.05
N VAL A 158 -4.85 16.19 0.08
CA VAL A 158 -4.77 14.72 0.22
C VAL A 158 -3.35 14.27 0.55
N GLN A 159 -2.34 14.83 -0.12
CA GLN A 159 -0.94 14.53 0.16
C GLN A 159 -0.52 14.87 1.59
N ILE A 160 -1.01 15.99 2.14
CA ILE A 160 -0.75 16.36 3.55
C ILE A 160 -1.38 15.36 4.49
N ILE A 161 -2.63 14.92 4.24
CA ILE A 161 -3.31 13.90 5.04
C ILE A 161 -2.52 12.59 5.01
N VAL A 162 -2.02 12.16 3.85
CA VAL A 162 -1.13 11.00 3.72
C VAL A 162 0.12 11.17 4.57
N GLY A 163 0.72 12.36 4.57
CA GLY A 163 1.85 12.70 5.45
C GLY A 163 1.52 12.54 6.93
N VAL A 164 0.34 12.99 7.38
CA VAL A 164 -0.12 12.80 8.77
C VAL A 164 -0.23 11.30 9.11
N LEU A 165 -0.89 10.52 8.25
CA LEU A 165 -1.07 9.08 8.46
C LEU A 165 0.27 8.34 8.53
N LEU A 166 1.22 8.68 7.66
CA LEU A 166 2.58 8.15 7.69
C LEU A 166 3.32 8.55 8.96
N GLY A 167 3.17 9.79 9.43
CA GLY A 167 3.74 10.23 10.70
C GLY A 167 3.23 9.42 11.91
N VAL A 168 1.92 9.16 11.96
CA VAL A 168 1.32 8.31 13.00
C VAL A 168 1.87 6.87 12.92
N ALA A 169 1.92 6.30 11.71
CA ALA A 169 2.44 4.94 11.51
C ALA A 169 3.91 4.82 11.92
N LEU A 170 4.75 5.79 11.55
CA LEU A 170 6.16 5.83 11.94
C LEU A 170 6.35 6.02 13.44
N ALA A 171 5.56 6.89 14.07
CA ALA A 171 5.57 7.06 15.53
C ALA A 171 5.22 5.74 16.23
N HIS A 172 4.19 5.03 15.76
CA HIS A 172 3.80 3.74 16.32
C HIS A 172 4.89 2.67 16.17
N GLN A 173 5.44 2.50 14.96
CA GLN A 173 6.48 1.49 14.71
C GLN A 173 7.76 1.77 15.49
N SER A 174 8.20 3.03 15.53
CA SER A 174 9.38 3.42 16.31
C SER A 174 9.15 3.26 17.81
N LEU A 175 7.95 3.57 18.32
CA LEU A 175 7.61 3.36 19.73
C LEU A 175 7.70 1.88 20.11
N LEU A 176 7.20 0.96 19.27
CA LEU A 176 7.31 -0.49 19.51
C LEU A 176 8.78 -0.93 19.63
N VAL A 177 9.66 -0.41 18.78
CA VAL A 177 11.10 -0.70 18.84
C VAL A 177 11.73 -0.11 20.11
N LEU A 178 11.36 1.11 20.50
CA LEU A 178 11.86 1.75 21.73
C LEU A 178 11.43 0.98 22.98
N VAL A 179 10.19 0.51 23.04
CA VAL A 179 9.67 -0.32 24.14
C VAL A 179 10.43 -1.64 24.21
N ALA A 180 10.70 -2.28 23.07
CA ALA A 180 11.51 -3.50 23.03
C ALA A 180 12.96 -3.28 23.53
N GLN A 181 13.45 -2.04 23.53
CA GLN A 181 14.76 -1.65 24.08
C GLN A 181 14.71 -1.19 25.55
N GLY A 182 13.56 -1.27 26.22
CA GLY A 182 13.39 -0.92 27.63
C GLY A 182 13.04 0.55 27.90
N ALA A 183 12.58 1.30 26.91
CA ALA A 183 12.17 2.70 27.07
C ALA A 183 10.74 2.85 27.64
N ASP A 184 10.42 2.11 28.71
CA ASP A 184 9.06 2.06 29.30
C ASP A 184 8.57 3.42 29.82
N VAL A 185 9.50 4.31 30.20
CA VAL A 185 9.20 5.67 30.66
C VAL A 185 8.41 6.48 29.61
N LEU A 186 8.68 6.25 28.33
CA LEU A 186 8.02 6.97 27.23
C LEU A 186 6.53 6.58 27.09
N VAL A 187 6.21 5.32 27.36
CA VAL A 187 4.84 4.79 27.35
C VAL A 187 4.11 5.08 28.66
N SER A 188 4.82 5.06 29.78
CA SER A 188 4.23 5.33 31.10
C SER A 188 3.74 6.78 31.21
N ASN A 189 4.46 7.73 30.60
CA ASN A 189 4.10 9.14 30.66
C ASN A 189 3.26 9.57 29.43
N ARG A 190 1.97 9.84 29.67
CA ARG A 190 1.02 10.30 28.64
C ARG A 190 1.51 11.53 27.88
N ASN A 191 2.06 12.52 28.58
CA ASN A 191 2.54 13.75 27.96
C ASN A 191 3.76 13.49 27.07
N ALA A 192 4.64 12.58 27.48
CA ALA A 192 5.80 12.18 26.67
C ALA A 192 5.37 11.41 25.41
N THR A 193 4.40 10.49 25.54
CA THR A 193 3.81 9.80 24.38
C THR A 193 3.17 10.80 23.41
N THR A 194 2.35 11.74 23.91
CA THR A 194 1.71 12.75 23.06
C THR A 194 2.75 13.61 22.34
N ALA A 195 3.76 14.12 23.06
CA ALA A 195 4.83 14.91 22.47
C ALA A 195 5.58 14.11 21.39
N TYR A 196 5.86 12.84 21.64
CA TYR A 196 6.52 11.94 20.69
C TYR A 196 5.72 11.82 19.38
N PHE A 197 4.42 11.50 19.46
CA PHE A 197 3.56 11.43 18.28
C PHE A 197 3.45 12.78 17.56
N SER A 198 3.33 13.89 18.30
CA SER A 198 3.27 15.24 17.70
C SER A 198 4.52 15.57 16.89
N VAL A 199 5.73 15.21 17.37
CA VAL A 199 6.98 15.46 16.64
C VAL A 199 7.02 14.73 15.30
N PHE A 200 6.65 13.45 15.27
CA PHE A 200 6.61 12.66 14.03
C PHE A 200 5.55 13.17 13.05
N VAL A 201 4.33 13.44 13.53
CA VAL A 201 3.24 13.96 12.68
C VAL A 201 3.60 15.32 12.11
N LEU A 202 4.04 16.27 12.93
CA LEU A 202 4.43 17.60 12.46
C LEU A 202 5.63 17.52 11.51
N GLY A 203 6.63 16.67 11.82
CA GLY A 203 7.78 16.44 10.94
C GLY A 203 7.34 15.96 9.56
N MET A 204 6.46 14.97 9.49
CA MET A 204 5.95 14.45 8.22
C MET A 204 5.06 15.46 7.49
N VAL A 205 4.21 16.23 8.18
CA VAL A 205 3.44 17.32 7.57
C VAL A 205 4.39 18.34 6.93
N VAL A 206 5.45 18.76 7.63
CA VAL A 206 6.43 19.70 7.09
C VAL A 206 7.14 19.14 5.84
N VAL A 207 7.53 17.86 5.87
CA VAL A 207 8.15 17.19 4.71
C VAL A 207 7.21 17.19 3.50
N PHE A 208 5.92 16.87 3.71
CA PHE A 208 4.93 16.84 2.63
C PHE A 208 4.56 18.24 2.13
N SER A 209 4.36 19.22 3.02
CA SER A 209 4.08 20.61 2.66
C SER A 209 5.22 21.27 1.90
N ARG A 210 6.48 20.88 2.19
CA ARG A 210 7.67 21.36 1.45
C ARG A 210 7.97 20.55 0.18
N LYS A 211 7.05 19.67 -0.25
CA LYS A 211 7.23 18.78 -1.42
C LYS A 211 8.46 17.88 -1.31
N GLY A 212 8.99 17.65 -0.10
CA GLY A 212 10.16 16.79 0.13
C GLY A 212 9.91 15.33 -0.24
N TYR A 213 8.64 14.91 -0.19
CA TYR A 213 8.18 13.60 -0.64
C TYR A 213 8.56 13.30 -2.10
N LYS A 214 8.70 14.32 -2.95
CA LYS A 214 9.09 14.14 -4.37
C LYS A 214 10.48 13.55 -4.53
N THR A 215 11.41 13.87 -3.64
CA THR A 215 12.75 13.28 -3.65
C THR A 215 12.68 11.79 -3.30
N VAL A 216 11.88 11.42 -2.29
CA VAL A 216 11.68 10.01 -1.92
C VAL A 216 10.99 9.25 -3.05
N LEU A 217 9.94 9.82 -3.66
CA LEU A 217 9.28 9.22 -4.82
C LEU A 217 10.21 9.06 -6.03
N ALA A 218 11.17 9.98 -6.23
CA ALA A 218 12.15 9.88 -7.30
C ALA A 218 13.10 8.66 -7.18
N PHE A 219 13.17 8.05 -6.00
CA PHE A 219 13.86 6.78 -5.79
C PHE A 219 12.87 5.61 -5.71
N LEU A 220 11.84 5.75 -4.89
CA LEU A 220 10.90 4.65 -4.63
C LEU A 220 10.09 4.26 -5.87
N SER A 221 9.66 5.24 -6.66
CA SER A 221 8.80 4.98 -7.82
C SER A 221 9.54 4.23 -8.94
N PRO A 222 10.77 4.60 -9.35
CA PRO A 222 11.57 3.78 -10.25
C PRO A 222 11.88 2.39 -9.70
N ALA A 223 12.09 2.23 -8.39
CA ALA A 223 12.42 0.94 -7.79
C ALA A 223 11.24 -0.04 -7.90
N VAL A 224 10.03 0.42 -7.53
CA VAL A 224 8.81 -0.39 -7.66
C VAL A 224 8.44 -0.59 -9.14
N GLY A 225 8.52 0.47 -9.95
CA GLY A 225 8.20 0.40 -11.37
C GLY A 225 9.11 -0.56 -12.15
N ALA A 226 10.42 -0.53 -11.87
CA ALA A 226 11.37 -1.49 -12.43
C ALA A 226 11.04 -2.93 -12.03
N ALA A 227 10.63 -3.15 -10.77
CA ALA A 227 10.27 -4.49 -10.30
C ALA A 227 9.07 -5.06 -11.06
N LEU A 228 8.05 -4.22 -11.32
CA LEU A 228 6.88 -4.61 -12.11
C LEU A 228 7.20 -4.91 -13.58
N ILE A 229 8.07 -4.10 -14.19
CA ILE A 229 8.50 -4.33 -15.59
C ILE A 229 9.28 -5.64 -15.71
N VAL A 230 10.26 -5.85 -14.83
CA VAL A 230 11.12 -7.03 -14.87
C VAL A 230 10.35 -8.30 -14.57
N SER A 231 9.49 -8.31 -13.55
CA SER A 231 8.68 -9.47 -13.24
C SER A 231 7.69 -9.82 -14.35
N ALA A 232 7.08 -8.80 -15.00
CA ALA A 232 6.21 -9.03 -16.14
C ALA A 232 6.96 -9.58 -17.35
N LEU A 233 8.19 -9.11 -17.60
CA LEU A 233 9.04 -9.62 -18.66
C LEU A 233 9.47 -11.07 -18.40
N ALA A 234 9.94 -11.38 -17.19
CA ALA A 234 10.33 -12.73 -16.80
C ALA A 234 9.16 -13.72 -16.91
N PHE A 235 7.98 -13.32 -16.43
CA PHE A 235 6.74 -14.08 -16.59
C PHE A 235 6.41 -14.33 -18.08
N ALA A 236 6.39 -13.28 -18.90
CA ALA A 236 6.03 -13.39 -20.31
C ALA A 236 7.00 -14.28 -21.09
N VAL A 237 8.32 -14.15 -20.85
CA VAL A 237 9.32 -14.98 -21.52
C VAL A 237 9.18 -16.45 -21.09
N THR A 238 8.96 -16.71 -19.81
CA THR A 238 8.78 -18.08 -19.29
C THR A 238 7.52 -18.73 -19.86
N GLU A 239 6.39 -18.00 -19.91
CA GLU A 239 5.15 -18.50 -20.50
C GLU A 239 5.27 -18.77 -22.01
N LEU A 240 5.89 -17.86 -22.77
CA LEU A 240 6.11 -18.06 -24.20
C LEU A 240 7.01 -19.27 -24.48
N TRP A 241 7.95 -19.57 -23.57
CA TRP A 241 8.76 -20.79 -23.65
C TRP A 241 7.91 -22.03 -23.39
N VAL A 242 7.16 -22.07 -22.28
CA VAL A 242 6.33 -23.22 -21.89
C VAL A 242 5.30 -23.55 -22.96
N GLN A 243 4.77 -22.54 -23.66
CA GLN A 243 3.86 -22.70 -24.79
C GLN A 243 4.54 -23.16 -26.09
N GLY A 244 5.87 -23.32 -26.10
CA GLY A 244 6.63 -23.78 -27.26
C GLY A 244 6.80 -22.73 -28.37
N GLN A 245 6.57 -21.45 -28.07
CA GLN A 245 6.74 -20.36 -29.05
C GLN A 245 8.22 -19.98 -29.25
N LEU A 246 9.08 -20.29 -28.27
CA LEU A 246 10.52 -19.99 -28.29
C LEU A 246 11.39 -21.20 -28.69
N LYS A 247 11.07 -21.85 -29.81
CA LYS A 247 11.79 -23.07 -30.29
C LYS A 247 13.29 -22.88 -30.39
N THR A 248 13.74 -21.76 -30.96
CA THR A 248 15.17 -21.45 -31.13
C THR A 248 15.91 -21.44 -29.79
N VAL A 249 15.26 -21.01 -28.70
CA VAL A 249 15.90 -20.98 -27.39
C VAL A 249 15.90 -22.37 -26.75
N SER A 250 14.83 -23.14 -26.93
CA SER A 250 14.79 -24.55 -26.54
C SER A 250 15.87 -25.40 -27.22
N ASP A 251 16.12 -25.17 -28.51
CA ASP A 251 17.12 -25.93 -29.28
C ASP A 251 18.56 -25.62 -28.81
N ASN A 252 18.82 -24.36 -28.43
CA ASN A 252 20.13 -23.95 -27.94
C ASN A 252 20.39 -24.35 -26.47
N PHE A 253 19.32 -24.58 -25.68
CA PHE A 253 19.44 -24.88 -24.25
C PHE A 253 18.56 -26.08 -23.85
N PRO A 254 18.87 -27.31 -24.30
CA PRO A 254 18.03 -28.49 -24.09
C PRO A 254 17.96 -28.98 -22.63
N ASN A 255 18.79 -28.42 -21.74
CA ASN A 255 18.83 -28.78 -20.32
C ASN A 255 18.04 -27.82 -19.42
N LEU A 256 17.32 -26.85 -19.99
CA LEU A 256 16.46 -25.95 -19.23
C LEU A 256 15.06 -26.54 -19.07
N THR A 257 14.59 -26.56 -17.83
CA THR A 257 13.24 -27.01 -17.46
C THR A 257 12.48 -25.81 -16.91
N PRO A 258 11.91 -24.95 -17.77
CA PRO A 258 11.22 -23.75 -17.30
C PRO A 258 10.05 -24.12 -16.40
N VAL A 259 9.93 -23.44 -15.27
CA VAL A 259 8.83 -23.62 -14.32
C VAL A 259 7.89 -22.43 -14.45
N SER A 260 6.68 -22.68 -14.93
CA SER A 260 5.59 -21.68 -14.97
C SER A 260 5.09 -21.38 -13.55
N GLY A 261 4.58 -20.16 -13.37
CA GLY A 261 4.05 -19.66 -12.09
C GLY A 261 3.14 -18.47 -12.31
N THR A 262 2.51 -17.98 -11.24
CA THR A 262 1.71 -16.74 -11.30
C THR A 262 2.66 -15.55 -11.47
N TRP A 263 2.20 -14.47 -12.11
CA TRP A 263 3.03 -13.26 -12.28
C TRP A 263 3.53 -12.70 -10.92
N VAL A 264 2.73 -12.85 -9.86
CA VAL A 264 3.08 -12.43 -8.51
C VAL A 264 4.27 -13.22 -7.96
N GLN A 265 4.42 -14.51 -8.27
CA GLN A 265 5.60 -15.29 -7.86
C GLN A 265 6.89 -14.74 -8.47
N PHE A 266 6.87 -14.33 -9.75
CA PHE A 266 8.00 -13.64 -10.39
C PHE A 266 8.33 -12.31 -9.70
N LEU A 267 7.31 -11.55 -9.28
CA LEU A 267 7.53 -10.33 -8.49
C LEU A 267 8.11 -10.65 -7.10
N GLN A 268 7.68 -11.74 -6.46
CA GLN A 268 8.18 -12.17 -5.17
C GLN A 268 9.65 -12.62 -5.22
N ILE A 269 10.11 -13.21 -6.33
CA ILE A 269 11.53 -13.58 -6.53
C ILE A 269 12.46 -12.37 -6.39
N LEU A 270 12.02 -11.18 -6.81
CA LEU A 270 12.80 -9.94 -6.72
C LEU A 270 12.91 -9.40 -5.29
N TRP A 271 11.92 -9.65 -4.42
CA TRP A 271 11.84 -9.05 -3.08
C TRP A 271 12.07 -10.03 -1.92
N SER A 272 11.90 -11.34 -2.16
CA SER A 272 12.02 -12.36 -1.14
C SER A 272 13.02 -13.42 -1.55
N THR A 273 13.99 -13.67 -0.68
CA THR A 273 14.93 -14.79 -0.85
C THR A 273 14.28 -16.15 -0.62
N LYS A 274 13.11 -16.18 0.03
CA LYS A 274 12.35 -17.37 0.40
C LYS A 274 11.23 -17.73 -0.59
N SER A 275 11.14 -17.05 -1.73
CA SER A 275 10.15 -17.36 -2.76
C SER A 275 10.40 -18.75 -3.36
N GLU A 276 9.35 -19.33 -3.92
CA GLU A 276 9.49 -20.50 -4.79
C GLU A 276 10.34 -20.15 -6.02
N ASP A 277 11.07 -21.15 -6.53
CA ASP A 277 11.94 -21.01 -7.71
C ASP A 277 11.07 -21.18 -8.97
N VAL A 278 10.67 -20.05 -9.57
CA VAL A 278 9.95 -19.99 -10.85
C VAL A 278 10.80 -19.24 -11.87
N GLY A 279 10.71 -19.59 -13.15
CA GLY A 279 11.51 -18.96 -14.20
C GLY A 279 12.13 -19.95 -15.18
N LEU A 280 13.04 -19.43 -16.01
CA LEU A 280 13.68 -20.19 -17.09
C LEU A 280 14.76 -21.13 -16.57
N PHE A 281 15.44 -20.75 -15.50
CA PHE A 281 16.56 -21.47 -14.90
C PHE A 281 16.16 -22.18 -13.58
N ALA A 282 14.87 -22.25 -13.29
CA ALA A 282 14.34 -22.93 -12.11
C ALA A 282 14.82 -24.39 -12.04
N GLY A 283 15.45 -24.77 -10.94
CA GLY A 283 16.04 -26.10 -10.74
C GLY A 283 17.16 -26.49 -11.72
N SER A 284 17.67 -25.56 -12.54
CA SER A 284 18.66 -25.87 -13.57
C SER A 284 20.07 -26.09 -13.01
N LYS A 285 20.91 -26.81 -13.78
CA LYS A 285 22.34 -26.99 -13.48
C LYS A 285 23.17 -25.69 -13.51
N TYR A 286 22.59 -24.59 -14.00
CA TYR A 286 23.24 -23.29 -14.04
C TYR A 286 23.14 -22.53 -12.72
N ASN A 287 22.30 -23.01 -11.80
CA ASN A 287 22.27 -22.51 -10.43
C ASN A 287 23.60 -22.83 -9.75
N PHE A 288 24.22 -21.80 -9.14
CA PHE A 288 25.53 -21.94 -8.52
C PHE A 288 25.41 -21.91 -7.00
N SER A 289 26.26 -22.68 -6.32
CA SER A 289 26.28 -22.73 -4.85
C SER A 289 27.46 -21.93 -4.31
N LEU A 290 27.18 -20.86 -3.59
CA LEU A 290 28.18 -20.04 -2.91
C LEU A 290 27.98 -20.17 -1.40
N GLN A 291 29.00 -20.63 -0.67
CA GLN A 291 28.94 -20.86 0.79
C GLN A 291 27.83 -21.83 1.23
N GLY A 292 27.56 -22.87 0.45
CA GLY A 292 26.52 -23.85 0.77
C GLY A 292 25.08 -23.34 0.57
N GLN A 293 24.89 -22.10 0.12
CA GLN A 293 23.60 -21.58 -0.33
C GLN A 293 23.53 -21.65 -1.86
N GLN A 294 22.44 -22.23 -2.37
CA GLN A 294 22.16 -22.29 -3.80
C GLN A 294 21.55 -20.96 -4.25
N TRP A 295 22.16 -20.36 -5.28
CA TRP A 295 21.69 -19.12 -5.90
C TRP A 295 21.04 -19.46 -7.24
N CYS A 296 19.76 -19.10 -7.37
CA CYS A 296 19.01 -19.24 -8.62
C CYS A 296 19.48 -18.19 -9.62
N PHE A 297 19.81 -18.61 -10.84
CA PHE A 297 20.31 -17.71 -11.87
C PHE A 297 19.24 -16.67 -12.29
N ASP A 298 17.96 -17.05 -12.34
CA ASP A 298 16.83 -16.14 -12.60
C ASP A 298 16.86 -14.93 -11.66
N ARG A 299 17.06 -15.16 -10.35
CA ARG A 299 17.11 -14.09 -9.34
C ARG A 299 18.25 -13.10 -9.59
N VAL A 300 19.41 -13.58 -10.02
CA VAL A 300 20.57 -12.71 -10.33
C VAL A 300 20.31 -11.91 -11.60
N ALA A 301 19.79 -12.56 -12.65
CA ALA A 301 19.46 -11.92 -13.91
C ALA A 301 18.39 -10.85 -13.73
N ASP A 302 17.27 -11.19 -13.08
CA ASP A 302 16.16 -10.30 -12.80
C ASP A 302 16.58 -9.17 -11.87
N GLY A 303 17.35 -9.47 -10.81
CA GLY A 303 17.90 -8.45 -9.91
C GLY A 303 18.82 -7.47 -10.62
N THR A 304 19.63 -7.95 -11.57
CA THR A 304 20.52 -7.09 -12.39
C THR A 304 19.69 -6.20 -13.30
N LEU A 305 18.71 -6.77 -14.01
CA LEU A 305 17.84 -6.02 -14.92
C LEU A 305 17.01 -4.98 -14.15
N TRP A 306 16.51 -5.35 -12.98
CA TRP A 306 15.80 -4.46 -12.07
C TRP A 306 16.66 -3.27 -11.67
N PHE A 307 17.91 -3.51 -11.26
CA PHE A 307 18.82 -2.45 -10.85
C PHE A 307 19.14 -1.50 -12.00
N LEU A 308 19.28 -2.01 -13.24
CA LEU A 308 19.50 -1.17 -14.42
C LEU A 308 18.31 -0.23 -14.69
N PHE A 309 17.08 -0.76 -14.72
CA PHE A 309 15.88 0.07 -14.89
C PHE A 309 15.69 1.08 -13.76
N PHE A 310 15.93 0.66 -12.52
CA PHE A 310 15.89 1.52 -11.34
C PHE A 310 16.90 2.68 -11.47
N ALA A 311 18.16 2.38 -11.81
CA ALA A 311 19.22 3.38 -11.92
C ALA A 311 18.90 4.41 -13.02
N ILE A 312 18.46 3.94 -14.19
CA ILE A 312 18.05 4.83 -15.30
C ILE A 312 16.87 5.69 -14.88
N GLY A 313 15.80 5.09 -14.34
CA GLY A 313 14.60 5.80 -13.91
C GLY A 313 14.89 6.84 -12.83
N SER A 314 15.66 6.48 -11.80
CA SER A 314 16.02 7.40 -10.72
C SER A 314 16.85 8.57 -11.22
N GLN A 315 17.86 8.34 -12.07
CA GLN A 315 18.63 9.42 -12.67
C GLN A 315 17.76 10.36 -13.51
N MET A 316 16.81 9.83 -14.29
CA MET A 316 15.88 10.63 -15.08
C MET A 316 14.97 11.49 -14.19
N GLN A 317 14.38 10.91 -13.14
CA GLN A 317 13.48 11.63 -12.23
C GLN A 317 14.22 12.69 -11.42
N LEU A 318 15.42 12.40 -10.90
CA LEU A 318 16.23 13.38 -10.18
C LEU A 318 16.65 14.55 -11.07
N ARG A 319 16.99 14.30 -12.34
CA ARG A 319 17.31 15.36 -13.32
C ARG A 319 16.08 16.25 -13.58
N ARG A 320 14.89 15.66 -13.71
CA ARG A 320 13.63 16.41 -13.86
C ARG A 320 13.33 17.27 -12.64
N LEU A 321 13.52 16.72 -11.43
CA LEU A 321 13.31 17.45 -10.18
C LEU A 321 14.25 18.66 -10.06
N LYS A 322 15.55 18.49 -10.37
CA LYS A 322 16.52 19.60 -10.38
C LYS A 322 16.13 20.70 -11.36
N LYS A 323 15.69 20.34 -12.57
CA LYS A 323 15.22 21.31 -13.58
C LYS A 323 14.00 22.08 -13.07
N ALA A 324 13.03 21.41 -12.46
CA ALA A 324 11.83 22.04 -11.91
C ALA A 324 12.16 23.08 -10.83
N VAL A 325 13.08 22.76 -9.91
CA VAL A 325 13.53 23.70 -8.86
C VAL A 325 14.20 24.94 -9.46
N VAL A 326 15.04 24.78 -10.50
CA VAL A 326 15.69 25.91 -11.16
C VAL A 326 14.68 26.80 -11.89
N VAL A 327 13.66 26.22 -12.52
CA VAL A 327 12.58 26.98 -13.17
C VAL A 327 11.77 27.76 -12.13
N GLU A 328 11.35 27.11 -11.04
CA GLU A 328 10.60 27.75 -9.95
C GLU A 328 11.40 28.91 -9.31
N ALA A 329 12.71 28.74 -9.12
CA ALA A 329 13.59 29.80 -8.62
C ALA A 329 13.67 31.00 -9.59
N ARG A 330 13.74 30.75 -10.91
CA ARG A 330 13.75 31.81 -11.93
C ARG A 330 12.41 32.56 -11.99
N GLU A 331 11.29 31.87 -11.90
CA GLU A 331 9.96 32.48 -11.89
C GLU A 331 9.72 33.29 -10.61
N GLY A 332 10.17 32.78 -9.46
CA GLY A 332 10.12 33.48 -8.18
C GLY A 332 10.87 34.82 -8.19
N LEU A 333 11.96 34.93 -8.96
CA LEU A 333 12.72 36.18 -9.15
C LEU A 333 12.06 37.16 -10.13
N ARG A 334 11.24 36.68 -11.08
CA ARG A 334 10.54 37.55 -12.04
C ARG A 334 9.42 38.35 -11.39
N LEU A 335 8.70 37.77 -10.44
CA LEU A 335 7.59 38.43 -9.76
C LEU A 335 7.96 39.75 -9.05
N PRO A 336 9.03 39.85 -8.24
CA PRO A 336 9.41 41.10 -7.61
C PRO A 336 9.91 42.15 -8.61
N LEU A 337 10.59 41.74 -9.68
CA LEU A 337 11.08 42.68 -10.71
C LEU A 337 9.92 43.36 -11.45
N LEU A 338 8.83 42.62 -11.71
CA LEU A 338 7.61 43.18 -12.31
C LEU A 338 6.80 44.05 -11.36
N GLN A 339 7.03 43.97 -10.04
CA GLN A 339 6.37 44.83 -9.05
C GLN A 339 7.10 46.16 -8.82
N CYS A 340 8.36 46.28 -9.27
CA CYS A 340 9.16 47.50 -9.14
C CYS A 340 9.18 48.35 -10.41
N ALA A 341 8.64 47.84 -11.53
CA ALA A 341 8.48 48.56 -12.79
C ALA A 341 7.06 49.11 -12.90
#